data_AF-A0A6B9TJ93-F1
#
_entry.id   AF-A0A6B9TJ93-F1
#
_cell.length_a   1.000
_cell.length_b   1.000
_cell.length_c   1.000
_cell.angle_alpha   90.00
_cell.angle_beta   90.00
_cell.angle_gamma   90.00
#
_symmetry.space_group_name_H-M   'P 1'
#
loop_
_entity.id
_entity.type
_entity.pdbx_description
1 polymer ?
#
loop_
_entity_poly.entity_id
_entity_poly.type
_entity_poly.pdbx_seq_one_letter_code
_entity_poly.pdbx_strand_id
1 'polypeptide(L)'
;MVDEGILREIYTVLEDRRDNPVDSYTSRLMRDDEKRAEDKILEKIGEEAAEVIIASKNNERLVEESADLIFHTLLLLVYKGIPFESLLEEFAARRK
;
A
#
# COMPACT_ATOMS: atom_id res chain seq x y z
N MET A 1 13.80 8.25 16.25
CA MET A 1 12.32 8.30 16.24
C MET A 1 11.90 8.22 14.79
N VAL A 2 10.87 7.43 14.47
CA VAL A 2 10.34 7.37 13.11
C VAL A 2 9.52 8.64 12.86
N ASP A 3 9.74 9.27 11.71
CA ASP A 3 9.03 10.50 11.31
C ASP A 3 7.82 10.18 10.42
N GLU A 4 6.83 11.07 10.38
CA GLU A 4 5.63 10.92 9.55
C GLU A 4 5.96 10.91 8.03
N GLY A 5 7.11 11.46 7.64
CA GLY A 5 7.65 11.37 6.28
C GLY A 5 7.90 9.94 5.77
N ILE A 6 7.88 8.93 6.65
CA ILE A 6 8.09 7.52 6.29
C ILE A 6 7.12 7.04 5.21
N LEU A 7 5.86 7.53 5.19
CA LEU A 7 4.89 7.16 4.16
C LEU A 7 5.29 7.68 2.78
N ARG A 8 5.87 8.89 2.72
CA ARG A 8 6.40 9.45 1.47
C ARG A 8 7.62 8.66 0.99
N GLU A 9 8.52 8.30 1.91
CA GLU A 9 9.69 7.48 1.58
C GLU A 9 9.29 6.11 1.03
N ILE A 10 8.33 5.44 1.68
CA ILE A 10 7.77 4.17 1.20
C ILE A 10 7.18 4.34 -0.20
N TYR A 11 6.41 5.40 -0.43
CA TYR A 11 5.82 5.67 -1.75
C TYR A 11 6.90 5.82 -2.83
N THR A 12 7.94 6.61 -2.57
CA THR A 12 9.05 6.80 -3.51
C THR A 12 9.81 5.50 -3.78
N VAL A 13 9.99 4.64 -2.78
CA VAL A 13 10.59 3.31 -2.98
C VAL A 13 9.69 2.43 -3.85
N LEU A 14 8.37 2.49 -3.68
CA LEU A 14 7.43 1.74 -4.51
C LEU A 14 7.44 2.24 -5.97
N GLU A 15 7.50 3.55 -6.19
CA GLU A 15 7.64 4.15 -7.53
C GLU A 15 8.93 3.68 -8.21
N ASP A 16 10.06 3.73 -7.51
CA ASP A 16 11.34 3.22 -8.02
C ASP A 16 11.25 1.73 -8.35
N ARG A 17 10.58 0.92 -7.52
CA ARG A 17 10.43 -0.52 -7.78
C ARG A 17 9.47 -0.86 -8.93
N ARG A 18 8.57 0.06 -9.29
CA ARG A 18 7.70 -0.03 -10.49
C ARG A 18 8.51 0.30 -11.74
N ASP A 19 9.28 1.39 -11.70
CA ASP A 19 9.99 1.93 -12.87
C ASP A 19 11.36 1.27 -13.12
N ASN A 20 12.04 0.85 -12.04
CA ASN A 20 13.33 0.16 -12.00
C ASN A 20 13.22 -1.18 -11.24
N PRO A 21 12.62 -2.22 -11.87
CA PRO A 21 12.26 -3.42 -11.13
C PRO A 21 13.46 -4.25 -10.64
N VAL A 22 13.59 -4.45 -9.32
CA VAL A 22 14.61 -5.31 -8.67
C VAL A 22 14.03 -6.64 -8.20
N ASP A 23 14.86 -7.63 -7.82
CA ASP A 23 14.38 -8.89 -7.22
C ASP A 23 13.83 -8.64 -5.81
N SER A 24 12.58 -8.16 -5.74
CA SER A 24 11.85 -7.85 -4.51
C SER A 24 10.41 -8.34 -4.61
N TYR A 25 9.77 -8.53 -3.45
CA TYR A 25 8.36 -8.90 -3.40
C TYR A 25 7.46 -7.95 -4.20
N THR A 26 7.59 -6.64 -3.98
CA THR A 26 6.73 -5.63 -4.64
C THR A 26 7.00 -5.52 -6.13
N SER A 27 8.26 -5.60 -6.57
CA SER A 27 8.56 -5.61 -8.00
C SER A 27 8.07 -6.87 -8.70
N ARG A 28 7.97 -8.02 -8.00
CA ARG A 28 7.36 -9.23 -8.57
C ARG A 28 5.84 -9.12 -8.65
N LEU A 29 5.22 -8.50 -7.64
CA LEU A 29 3.78 -8.27 -7.59
C LEU A 29 3.31 -7.37 -8.74
N MET A 30 4.09 -6.33 -9.08
CA MET A 30 3.79 -5.39 -10.16
C MET A 30 4.20 -5.85 -11.58
N ARG A 31 4.89 -6.99 -11.72
CA ARG A 31 5.50 -7.43 -13.01
C ARG A 31 4.74 -8.53 -13.77
N ASP A 32 3.68 -9.10 -13.20
CA ASP A 32 2.83 -10.04 -13.94
C ASP A 32 2.09 -9.31 -15.07
N ASP A 33 1.43 -10.02 -15.99
CA ASP A 33 0.61 -9.33 -16.99
C ASP A 33 -0.36 -8.35 -16.31
N GLU A 34 -0.55 -7.15 -16.87
CA GLU A 34 -1.17 -6.01 -16.15
C GLU A 34 -2.49 -6.38 -15.44
N LYS A 35 -3.30 -7.26 -16.04
CA LYS A 35 -4.52 -7.76 -15.41
C LYS A 35 -4.24 -8.62 -14.18
N ARG A 36 -3.30 -9.58 -14.27
CA ARG A 36 -2.92 -10.43 -13.14
C ARG A 36 -2.17 -9.67 -12.04
N ALA A 37 -1.38 -8.66 -12.37
CA ALA A 37 -0.69 -7.85 -11.38
C ALA A 37 -1.70 -7.09 -10.52
N GLU A 38 -2.68 -6.42 -11.15
CA GLU A 38 -3.75 -5.74 -10.43
C GLU A 38 -4.58 -6.69 -9.57
N ASP A 39 -5.01 -7.83 -10.14
CA ASP A 39 -5.81 -8.82 -9.41
C ASP A 39 -5.10 -9.28 -8.13
N LYS A 40 -3.79 -9.57 -8.19
CA LYS A 40 -2.99 -9.97 -7.01
C LYS A 40 -2.86 -8.88 -5.96
N ILE A 41 -2.75 -7.62 -6.37
CA ILE A 41 -2.70 -6.49 -5.45
C ILE A 41 -4.05 -6.34 -4.74
N LEU A 42 -5.16 -6.46 -5.48
CA LEU A 42 -6.51 -6.39 -4.94
C LEU A 42 -6.82 -7.56 -4.01
N GLU A 43 -6.38 -8.78 -4.34
CA GLU A 43 -6.46 -9.96 -3.46
C GLU A 43 -5.79 -9.68 -2.11
N LYS A 44 -4.57 -9.12 -2.12
CA LYS A 44 -3.87 -8.72 -0.89
C LYS A 44 -4.63 -7.67 -0.10
N ILE A 45 -5.12 -6.61 -0.74
CA ILE A 45 -5.94 -5.58 -0.05
C ILE A 45 -7.17 -6.22 0.62
N GLY A 46 -7.83 -7.18 -0.04
CA GLY A 46 -8.97 -7.90 0.52
C GLY A 46 -8.60 -8.75 1.75
N GLU A 47 -7.47 -9.45 1.68
CA GLU A 47 -6.91 -10.24 2.79
C GLU A 47 -6.60 -9.34 4.01
N GLU A 48 -5.79 -8.30 3.82
CA GLU A 48 -5.37 -7.40 4.91
C GLU A 48 -6.58 -6.66 5.53
N ALA A 49 -7.58 -6.31 4.73
CA ALA A 49 -8.81 -5.69 5.24
C ALA A 49 -9.59 -6.65 6.17
N ALA A 50 -9.65 -7.94 5.83
CA ALA A 50 -10.25 -8.95 6.70
C ALA A 50 -9.41 -9.16 7.97
N GLU A 51 -8.09 -9.17 7.85
CA GLU A 51 -7.17 -9.30 8.99
C GLU A 51 -7.28 -8.12 9.96
N VAL A 52 -7.38 -6.87 9.49
CA VAL A 52 -7.65 -5.70 10.34
C VAL A 52 -8.94 -5.87 11.16
N ILE A 53 -10.02 -6.36 10.53
CA ILE A 53 -11.30 -6.59 11.21
C ILE A 53 -11.12 -7.64 12.31
N ILE A 54 -10.45 -8.75 12.02
CA ILE A 54 -10.21 -9.84 12.97
C ILE A 54 -9.28 -9.38 14.10
N ALA A 55 -8.21 -8.69 13.77
CA ALA A 55 -7.23 -8.11 14.71
C ALA A 55 -7.90 -7.16 15.70
N SER A 56 -8.80 -6.28 15.21
CA SER A 56 -9.59 -5.40 16.07
C SER A 56 -10.54 -6.18 16.99
N LYS A 57 -11.19 -7.23 16.47
CA LYS A 57 -12.10 -8.07 17.26
C LYS A 57 -11.39 -8.85 18.37
N ASN A 58 -10.15 -9.28 18.12
CA ASN A 58 -9.36 -10.10 19.02
C ASN A 58 -8.38 -9.28 19.90
N ASN A 59 -8.22 -7.98 19.65
CA ASN A 59 -7.26 -7.07 20.29
C ASN A 59 -5.80 -7.52 20.15
N GLU A 60 -5.44 -8.05 18.98
CA GLU A 60 -4.10 -8.55 18.67
C GLU A 60 -3.65 -8.00 17.32
N ARG A 61 -2.38 -7.62 17.19
CA ARG A 61 -1.71 -7.24 15.92
C ARG A 61 -2.37 -6.14 15.09
N LEU A 62 -3.28 -5.33 15.67
CA LEU A 62 -4.04 -4.33 14.92
C LEU A 62 -3.15 -3.31 14.19
N VAL A 63 -2.01 -2.94 14.77
CA VAL A 63 -1.09 -1.98 14.15
C VAL A 63 -0.41 -2.62 12.94
N GLU A 64 0.02 -3.86 13.07
CA GLU A 64 0.67 -4.65 12.01
C GLU A 64 -0.28 -4.83 10.82
N GLU A 65 -1.50 -5.32 11.04
CA GLU A 65 -2.44 -5.55 9.92
C GLU A 65 -2.91 -4.21 9.30
N SER A 66 -3.01 -3.14 10.11
CA SER A 66 -3.32 -1.81 9.57
C SER A 66 -2.17 -1.29 8.69
N ALA A 67 -0.93 -1.55 9.08
CA ALA A 67 0.24 -1.16 8.29
C ALA A 67 0.28 -1.94 6.97
N ASP A 68 -0.04 -3.24 6.97
CA ASP A 68 -0.06 -4.04 5.75
C ASP A 68 -1.20 -3.62 4.81
N LEU A 69 -2.39 -3.32 5.33
CA LEU A 69 -3.49 -2.76 4.54
C LEU A 69 -3.10 -1.41 3.89
N ILE A 70 -2.51 -0.50 4.67
CA ILE A 70 -2.05 0.80 4.16
C ILE A 70 -0.95 0.59 3.11
N PHE A 71 0.01 -0.29 3.35
CA PHE A 71 1.12 -0.57 2.43
C PHE A 71 0.61 -1.07 1.07
N HIS A 72 -0.29 -2.07 1.05
CA HIS A 72 -0.84 -2.59 -0.19
C HIS A 72 -1.75 -1.57 -0.90
N THR A 73 -2.41 -0.68 -0.15
CA THR A 73 -3.15 0.45 -0.72
C THR A 73 -2.22 1.44 -1.42
N LEU A 74 -1.09 1.82 -0.79
CA LEU A 74 -0.09 2.69 -1.44
C LEU A 74 0.51 2.03 -2.68
N LEU A 75 0.78 0.73 -2.62
CA LEU A 75 1.28 -0.05 -3.75
C LEU A 75 0.28 -0.03 -4.93
N LEU A 76 -1.02 -0.15 -4.67
CA LEU A 76 -2.05 -0.01 -5.71
C LEU A 76 -2.02 1.38 -6.36
N LEU A 77 -1.90 2.45 -5.57
CA LEU A 77 -1.84 3.82 -6.10
C LEU A 77 -0.61 4.02 -7.00
N VAL A 78 0.55 3.53 -6.57
CA VAL A 78 1.78 3.54 -7.37
C VAL A 78 1.61 2.74 -8.66
N TYR A 79 1.06 1.53 -8.57
CA TYR A 79 0.78 0.68 -9.71
C TYR A 79 -0.14 1.38 -10.74
N LYS A 80 -1.13 2.13 -10.25
CA LYS A 80 -2.05 2.93 -11.07
C LYS A 80 -1.47 4.27 -11.55
N GLY A 81 -0.23 4.60 -11.19
CA GLY A 81 0.40 5.87 -11.56
C GLY A 81 -0.24 7.10 -10.89
N ILE A 82 -0.91 6.92 -9.75
CA ILE A 82 -1.53 8.02 -9.01
C ILE A 82 -0.43 8.73 -8.20
N PRO A 83 -0.36 10.08 -8.19
CA PRO A 83 0.61 10.80 -7.35
C PRO A 83 0.26 10.71 -5.85
N PHE A 84 1.28 10.67 -4.98
CA PHE A 84 1.08 10.69 -3.53
C PHE A 84 0.35 11.97 -3.07
N GLU A 85 0.60 13.09 -3.73
CA GLU A 85 -0.05 14.37 -3.47
C GLU A 85 -1.57 14.28 -3.59
N SER A 86 -2.11 13.51 -4.53
CA SER A 86 -3.55 13.32 -4.69
C SER A 86 -4.18 12.65 -3.45
N LEU A 87 -3.47 11.71 -2.82
CA LEU A 87 -3.91 11.10 -1.57
C LEU A 87 -3.87 12.10 -0.40
N LEU A 88 -2.82 12.93 -0.33
CA LEU A 88 -2.69 13.95 0.73
C LEU A 88 -3.75 15.05 0.62
N GLU A 89 -4.09 15.49 -0.60
CA GLU A 89 -5.17 16.44 -0.85
C GLU A 89 -6.51 15.90 -0.35
N GLU A 90 -6.78 14.62 -0.61
CA GLU A 90 -7.99 13.92 -0.20
C GLU A 90 -8.04 13.77 1.35
N PHE A 91 -6.91 13.51 2.01
CA PHE A 91 -6.82 13.57 3.48
C PHE A 91 -7.02 14.98 4.04
N ALA A 92 -6.41 16.00 3.41
CA ALA A 92 -6.58 17.39 3.83
C ALA A 92 -8.05 17.82 3.75
N ALA A 93 -8.78 17.36 2.73
CA ALA A 93 -10.22 17.59 2.58
C ALA A 93 -11.07 16.94 3.68
N ARG A 94 -10.60 15.87 4.32
CA ARG A 94 -11.26 15.17 5.46
C ARG A 94 -11.01 15.82 6.81
N ARG A 95 -9.94 16.61 6.97
CA ARG A 95 -9.52 17.24 8.24
C ARG A 95 -10.45 18.37 8.72
N LYS A 96 -11.64 18.54 8.12
CA LYS A 96 -12.55 19.66 8.42
C LYS A 96 -13.00 19.65 9.88
#